data_AF-A0AAE0XZ71-F1
#
_entry.id   AF-A0AAE0XZ71-F1
#
_cell.length_a   1.000
_cell.length_b   1.000
_cell.length_c   1.000
_cell.angle_alpha   90.00
_cell.angle_beta   90.00
_cell.angle_gamma   90.00
#
_symmetry.space_group_name_H-M   'P 1'
#
loop_
_entity.id
_entity.type
_entity.pdbx_description
1 polymer ?
#
loop_
_entity_poly.entity_id
_entity_poly.type
_entity_poly.pdbx_seq_one_letter_code
_entity_poly.pdbx_strand_id
1 'polypeptide(L)'
;MSNPLETGCPRKFVHLSSQFHDNITGTVLSAGEEGGETSEPFGISNGVKLGCVLTPVLFNLLFTCDLNHAVRDIEDGVIVKYRPDGSLFDLCHLNAKTKTIEIIILNALFSDD
;
A
#
# COMPACT_ATOMS: atom_id res chain seq x y z
N MET A 1 -0.36 3.06 -18.89
CA MET A 1 -0.43 4.02 -17.77
C MET A 1 -1.63 4.92 -18.03
N SER A 2 -2.68 4.79 -17.22
CA SER A 2 -3.86 5.64 -17.25
C SER A 2 -3.50 7.08 -16.87
N ASN A 3 -4.20 8.07 -17.45
CA ASN A 3 -3.91 9.47 -17.21
C ASN A 3 -4.32 9.81 -15.75
N PRO A 4 -3.47 10.39 -14.89
CA PRO A 4 -3.86 10.71 -13.50
C PRO A 4 -5.01 11.72 -13.38
N LEU A 5 -5.36 12.40 -14.48
CA LEU A 5 -6.56 13.24 -14.58
C LEU A 5 -7.85 12.42 -14.74
N GLU A 6 -7.79 11.18 -15.25
CA GLU A 6 -8.93 10.27 -15.36
C GLU A 6 -9.26 9.57 -14.03
N THR A 7 -8.31 9.49 -13.09
CA THR A 7 -8.50 8.82 -11.79
C THR A 7 -9.18 9.70 -10.74
N GLY A 8 -9.62 10.91 -11.11
CA GLY A 8 -10.24 11.88 -10.18
C GLY A 8 -9.23 12.55 -9.23
N CYS A 9 -7.93 12.38 -9.46
CA CYS A 9 -6.89 12.90 -8.59
C CYS A 9 -6.77 14.44 -8.71
N PRO A 10 -6.82 15.21 -7.60
CA PRO A 10 -6.67 16.67 -7.67
C PRO A 10 -5.34 17.08 -8.29
N ARG A 11 -5.34 18.06 -9.20
CA ARG A 11 -4.12 18.57 -9.85
C ARG A 11 -3.03 18.98 -8.85
N LYS A 12 -3.42 19.52 -7.69
CA LYS A 12 -2.51 19.90 -6.61
C LYS A 12 -1.74 18.69 -6.06
N PHE A 13 -2.41 17.55 -5.92
CA PHE A 13 -1.79 16.31 -5.45
C PHE A 13 -0.79 15.76 -6.46
N VAL A 14 -1.15 15.77 -7.75
CA VAL A 14 -0.24 15.36 -8.84
C VAL A 14 1.02 16.24 -8.85
N HIS A 15 0.86 17.55 -8.69
CA HIS A 15 1.99 18.47 -8.63
C HIS A 15 2.88 18.23 -7.42
N LEU A 16 2.30 18.09 -6.22
CA LEU A 16 3.04 17.75 -5.01
C LEU A 16 3.82 16.45 -5.18
N SER A 17 3.19 15.42 -5.74
CA SER A 17 3.85 14.13 -5.99
C SER A 17 5.06 14.27 -6.93
N SER A 18 4.91 15.01 -8.04
CA SER A 18 6.03 15.31 -8.94
C SER A 18 7.17 16.05 -8.21
N GLN A 19 6.87 17.03 -7.36
CA GLN A 19 7.91 17.72 -6.59
C GLN A 19 8.68 16.82 -5.61
N PHE A 20 8.04 15.79 -5.07
CA PHE A 20 8.69 14.83 -4.17
C PHE A 20 9.50 13.77 -4.92
N HIS A 21 9.18 13.49 -6.19
CA HIS A 21 9.73 12.34 -6.93
C HIS A 21 10.64 12.70 -8.10
N ASP A 22 10.53 13.90 -8.66
CA ASP A 22 11.33 14.30 -9.81
C ASP A 22 12.78 14.61 -9.38
N ASN A 23 13.74 14.16 -10.19
CA ASN A 23 15.18 14.38 -9.99
C ASN A 23 15.73 13.86 -8.66
N ILE A 24 15.09 12.85 -8.04
CA ILE A 24 15.70 12.18 -6.88
C ILE A 24 16.98 11.48 -7.33
N THR A 25 18.06 11.67 -6.57
CA THR A 25 19.30 10.88 -6.68
C THR A 25 19.53 10.07 -5.41
N GLY A 26 20.07 8.87 -5.56
CA GLY A 26 20.48 8.00 -4.46
C GLY A 26 21.96 7.64 -4.55
N THR A 27 22.51 7.19 -3.42
CA THR A 27 23.86 6.62 -3.30
C THR A 27 23.77 5.32 -2.52
N VAL A 28 24.61 4.34 -2.85
CA VAL A 28 24.72 3.09 -2.09
C VAL A 28 25.89 3.21 -1.13
N LEU A 29 25.67 2.88 0.14
CA LEU A 29 26.71 2.82 1.16
C LEU A 29 27.10 1.35 1.39
N SER A 30 28.32 0.97 1.05
CA SER A 30 28.85 -0.38 1.29
C SER A 30 29.66 -0.40 2.58
N ALA A 31 29.29 -1.28 3.52
CA ALA A 31 30.05 -1.46 4.76
C ALA A 31 31.38 -2.19 4.48
N GLY A 32 32.46 -1.42 4.27
CA GLY A 32 33.83 -1.91 4.26
C GLY A 32 34.49 -1.80 5.64
N GLU A 33 35.54 -2.59 5.88
CA GLU A 33 36.25 -2.71 7.17
C GLU A 33 36.85 -1.37 7.67
N GLU A 34 37.13 -0.42 6.78
CA GLU A 34 37.74 0.89 7.09
C GLU A 34 36.76 2.07 6.93
N GLY A 35 35.47 1.85 7.17
CA GLY A 35 34.48 2.93 7.19
C GLY A 35 33.87 3.23 5.83
N GLY A 36 32.95 2.37 5.41
CA GLY A 36 31.83 2.73 4.53
C GLY A 36 32.14 3.48 3.24
N GLU A 37 32.46 2.81 2.14
CA GLU A 37 32.56 3.47 0.82
C GLU A 37 31.14 3.80 0.28
N THR A 38 31.01 4.98 -0.34
CA THR A 38 29.75 5.44 -0.94
C THR A 38 29.87 5.46 -2.45
N SER A 39 28.85 4.97 -3.17
CA SER A 39 28.83 4.99 -4.64
C SER A 39 28.68 6.41 -5.20
N GLU A 40 29.02 6.58 -6.47
CA GLU A 40 28.59 7.75 -7.23
C GLU A 40 27.07 7.91 -7.17
N PRO A 41 26.54 9.14 -7.08
CA PRO A 41 25.11 9.39 -7.11
C PRO A 41 24.48 8.94 -8.44
N PHE A 42 23.32 8.30 -8.37
CA PHE A 42 22.54 7.91 -9.54
C PHE A 42 21.09 8.36 -9.41
N GLY A 43 20.46 8.67 -10.55
CA GLY A 43 19.05 9.04 -10.59
C GLY A 43 18.14 7.87 -10.23
N ILE A 44 17.18 8.10 -9.33
CA ILE A 44 16.13 7.15 -8.99
C ILE A 44 14.96 7.42 -9.94
N SER A 45 14.68 6.44 -10.81
CA SER A 45 13.59 6.52 -11.80
C SER A 45 12.38 5.66 -11.43
N ASN A 46 12.49 4.82 -10.41
CA ASN A 46 11.46 3.89 -9.98
C ASN A 46 11.35 3.81 -8.45
N GLY A 47 10.19 3.33 -8.00
CA GLY A 47 9.90 3.17 -6.58
C GLY A 47 9.68 4.50 -5.85
N VAL A 48 9.43 4.37 -4.55
CA VAL A 48 9.22 5.50 -3.63
C VAL A 48 10.20 5.32 -2.47
N LYS A 49 10.72 6.43 -1.93
CA LYS A 49 11.66 6.37 -0.81
C LYS A 49 10.91 5.92 0.45
N LEU A 50 11.28 4.79 1.03
CA LEU A 50 10.72 4.31 2.29
C LEU A 50 10.93 5.36 3.40
N GLY A 51 9.91 5.60 4.22
CA GLY A 51 9.92 6.66 5.25
C GLY A 51 9.68 8.09 4.74
N CYS A 52 9.40 8.28 3.44
CA CYS A 52 8.83 9.55 2.96
C CYS A 52 7.35 9.62 3.35
N VAL A 53 6.90 10.79 3.83
CA VAL A 53 5.49 11.05 4.22
C VAL A 53 4.48 10.68 3.12
N LEU A 54 4.89 10.78 1.85
CA LEU A 54 4.02 10.55 0.71
C LEU A 54 3.99 9.08 0.25
N THR A 55 4.96 8.27 0.68
CA THR A 55 5.09 6.86 0.31
C THR A 55 3.84 6.04 0.61
N PRO A 56 3.23 6.12 1.82
CA PRO A 56 2.02 5.37 2.13
C PRO A 56 0.83 5.80 1.26
N VAL A 57 0.73 7.10 0.95
CA VAL A 57 -0.37 7.65 0.16
C VAL A 57 -0.29 7.18 -1.30
N LEU A 58 0.91 7.22 -1.88
CA LEU A 58 1.13 6.76 -3.26
C LEU A 58 0.99 5.26 -3.39
N PHE A 59 1.49 4.50 -2.41
CA PHE A 59 1.31 3.06 -2.37
C PHE A 59 -0.18 2.72 -2.28
N ASN A 60 -0.92 3.35 -1.37
CA ASN A 60 -2.37 3.14 -1.23
C ASN A 60 -3.13 3.49 -2.51
N LEU A 61 -2.77 4.56 -3.20
CA LEU A 61 -3.39 4.94 -4.47
C LEU A 61 -3.16 3.88 -5.54
N LEU A 62 -1.91 3.42 -5.70
CA LEU A 62 -1.56 2.39 -6.68
C LEU A 62 -2.25 1.06 -6.34
N PHE A 63 -2.13 0.62 -5.09
CA PHE A 63 -2.75 -0.60 -4.57
C PHE A 63 -4.27 -0.58 -4.75
N THR A 64 -4.92 0.56 -4.52
CA THR A 64 -6.37 0.70 -4.75
C THR A 64 -6.72 0.59 -6.23
N CYS A 65 -5.93 1.15 -7.14
CA CYS A 65 -6.15 1.01 -8.58
C CYS A 65 -6.00 -0.45 -9.01
N ASP A 66 -4.93 -1.10 -8.56
CA ASP A 66 -4.63 -2.50 -8.88
C ASP A 66 -5.67 -3.44 -8.29
N LEU A 67 -6.09 -3.21 -7.04
CA LEU A 67 -7.14 -4.00 -6.40
C LEU A 67 -8.47 -3.83 -7.12
N ASN A 68 -8.89 -2.60 -7.43
CA ASN A 68 -10.10 -2.36 -8.22
C ASN A 68 -10.07 -3.05 -9.57
N HIS A 69 -8.90 -3.11 -10.22
CA HIS A 69 -8.74 -3.84 -11.46
C HIS A 69 -8.86 -5.36 -11.25
N ALA A 70 -8.19 -5.90 -10.22
CA ALA A 70 -8.17 -7.32 -9.92
C ALA A 70 -9.54 -7.86 -9.47
N VAL A 71 -10.33 -7.05 -8.74
CA VAL A 71 -11.66 -7.43 -8.24
C VAL A 71 -12.80 -7.06 -9.18
N ARG A 72 -12.51 -6.43 -10.34
CA ARG A 72 -13.53 -5.93 -11.27
C ARG A 72 -14.52 -7.00 -11.74
N ASP A 73 -14.02 -8.21 -11.95
CA ASP A 73 -14.80 -9.35 -12.43
C ASP A 73 -15.03 -10.39 -11.30
N ILE A 74 -14.69 -10.04 -10.05
CA ILE A 74 -14.94 -10.88 -8.88
C ILE A 74 -16.33 -10.53 -8.34
N GLU A 75 -17.27 -11.46 -8.47
CA GLU A 75 -18.62 -11.32 -7.90
C GLU A 75 -18.64 -11.60 -6.39
N ASP A 76 -17.78 -12.52 -5.92
CA ASP A 76 -17.69 -12.95 -4.53
C ASP A 76 -16.45 -12.37 -3.85
N GLY A 77 -16.63 -11.35 -3.02
CA GLY A 77 -15.55 -10.81 -2.17
C GLY A 77 -15.06 -11.81 -1.11
N VAL A 78 -14.08 -11.42 -0.30
CA VAL A 78 -13.59 -12.30 0.78
C VAL A 78 -14.58 -12.25 1.94
N ILE A 79 -15.18 -13.40 2.27
CA ILE A 79 -16.06 -13.52 3.44
C ILE A 79 -15.19 -13.64 4.69
N VAL A 80 -15.29 -12.63 5.55
CA VAL A 80 -14.66 -12.66 6.88
C VAL A 80 -15.75 -12.88 7.92
N LYS A 81 -15.66 -14.03 8.58
CA LYS A 81 -16.47 -14.35 9.75
C LYS A 81 -15.72 -13.93 11.01
N TYR A 82 -16.33 -13.11 11.84
CA TYR A 82 -15.74 -12.67 13.10
C TYR A 82 -16.77 -12.62 14.23
N ARG A 83 -16.26 -12.54 15.45
CA ARG A 83 -17.06 -12.46 16.67
C ARG A 83 -16.46 -11.40 17.58
N PRO A 84 -17.22 -10.36 17.98
CA PRO A 84 -16.67 -9.23 18.74
C PRO A 84 -16.37 -9.56 20.21
N ASP A 85 -16.82 -10.70 20.74
CA ASP A 85 -16.56 -11.15 22.10
C ASP A 85 -15.52 -12.28 22.17
N GLY A 86 -14.52 -12.12 23.05
CA GLY A 86 -13.55 -13.15 23.41
C GLY A 86 -12.20 -13.09 22.68
N SER A 87 -11.46 -14.19 22.74
CA SER A 87 -10.14 -14.34 22.12
C SER A 87 -10.26 -14.49 20.59
N LEU A 88 -9.42 -13.76 19.85
CA LEU A 88 -9.38 -13.72 18.38
C LEU A 88 -9.08 -15.08 17.73
N PHE A 89 -8.51 -16.03 18.48
CA PHE A 89 -8.06 -17.34 18.00
C PHE A 89 -8.92 -18.52 18.49
N ASP A 90 -10.07 -18.25 19.12
CA ASP A 90 -11.01 -19.32 19.49
C ASP A 90 -11.89 -19.71 18.29
N LEU A 91 -11.38 -20.65 17.48
CA LEU A 91 -12.08 -21.19 16.31
C LEU A 91 -13.41 -21.88 16.66
N CYS A 92 -13.56 -22.42 17.87
CA CYS A 92 -14.83 -23.01 18.31
C CYS A 92 -15.90 -21.92 18.43
N HIS A 93 -15.52 -20.73 18.90
CA HIS A 93 -16.41 -19.56 18.95
C HIS A 93 -16.74 -18.99 17.57
N LEU A 94 -15.81 -19.03 16.61
CA LEU A 94 -16.06 -18.62 15.23
C LEU A 94 -17.04 -19.57 14.50
N ASN A 95 -17.07 -20.85 14.89
CA ASN A 95 -18.02 -21.84 14.36
C ASN A 95 -19.40 -21.81 15.05
N ALA A 96 -19.59 -20.99 16.08
CA ALA A 96 -20.87 -20.88 16.76
C ALA A 96 -21.94 -20.24 15.84
N LYS A 97 -23.15 -20.79 15.87
CA LYS A 97 -24.30 -20.29 15.09
C LYS A 97 -24.83 -18.94 15.60
N THR A 98 -24.46 -18.52 16.80
CA THR A 98 -24.90 -17.29 17.44
C THR A 98 -23.71 -16.37 17.67
N LYS A 99 -23.97 -15.05 17.66
CA LYS A 99 -22.96 -14.00 17.95
C LYS A 99 -21.79 -13.92 16.95
N THR A 100 -21.87 -14.60 15.82
CA THR A 100 -20.92 -14.44 14.71
C THR A 100 -21.51 -13.49 13.67
N ILE A 101 -20.64 -12.65 13.09
CA ILE A 101 -20.95 -11.68 12.05
C ILE A 101 -20.12 -12.07 10.82
N GLU A 102 -20.74 -12.07 9.66
CA GLU A 102 -20.07 -12.28 8.38
C GLU A 102 -20.11 -10.96 7.60
N ILE A 103 -18.94 -10.52 7.15
CA ILE A 103 -18.80 -9.35 6.28
C ILE A 103 -18.11 -9.78 4.99
N ILE A 104 -18.49 -9.15 3.88
CA ILE A 104 -17.82 -9.34 2.59
C ILE A 104 -16.86 -8.16 2.42
N ILE A 105 -15.58 -8.47 2.25
CA ILE A 105 -14.54 -7.48 2.00
C ILE A 105 -14.21 -7.52 0.51
N LEU A 106 -14.58 -6.44 -0.19
CA LEU A 106 -14.21 -6.21 -1.59
C LEU A 106 -13.06 -5.20 -1.73
N ASN A 107 -12.92 -4.31 -0.74
CA ASN A 107 -11.92 -3.25 -0.72
C ASN A 107 -10.91 -3.52 0.41
N ALA A 108 -9.63 -3.42 0.10
CA ALA A 108 -8.55 -3.53 1.07
C ALA A 108 -7.75 -2.23 1.09
N LEU A 109 -7.40 -1.78 2.30
CA LEU A 109 -6.49 -0.67 2.52
C LEU A 109 -5.15 -1.24 2.96
N PHE A 110 -4.05 -0.63 2.51
CA PHE A 110 -2.72 -1.00 2.97
C PHE A 110 -2.32 -0.17 4.19
N SER A 111 -1.69 -0.84 5.16
CA SER A 111 -1.09 -0.22 6.36
C SER A 111 0.42 -0.17 6.18
N ASP A 112 1.01 0.99 6.46
CA ASP A 112 2.46 1.22 6.50
C ASP A 112 2.95 0.91 7.92
N ASP A 113 3.09 -0.38 8.25
CA ASP A 113 3.64 -0.85 9.53
C ASP A 113 5.18 -0.90 9.49
#